data_AF-A0A8S3FGZ5-F1
#
_entry.id   AF-A0A8S3FGZ5-F1
#
_cell.length_a   1.000
_cell.length_b   1.000
_cell.length_c   1.000
_cell.angle_alpha   90.00
_cell.angle_beta   90.00
_cell.angle_gamma   90.00
#
_symmetry.space_group_name_H-M   'P 1'
#
loop_
_entity.id
_entity.type
_entity.pdbx_description
1 polymer ?
#
loop_
_entity_poly.entity_id
_entity_poly.type
_entity_poly.pdbx_seq_one_letter_code
_entity_poly.pdbx_strand_id
1 'polypeptide(L)'
;MLRLNSNDISEDDIDESEIHGIFCLEFIRDIFLWSVFADSFNLSICLCSHSPNAMIAALLASKINKTAAELANDKELAIKYLKKKTEFDVHAAQIIDKCFLQDENFALQLLTTRSHLYFGYSSLKLAEETNNRSFLATRCVQAYADRL
;
A
#
# COMPACT_ATOMS: atom_id res chain seq x y z
N MET A 1 -13.82 -0.20 -57.79
CA MET A 1 -14.39 -1.40 -57.15
C MET A 1 -13.46 -1.77 -56.01
N LEU A 2 -13.98 -1.75 -54.78
CA LEU A 2 -13.28 -2.03 -53.51
C LEU A 2 -12.65 -3.44 -53.48
N ARG A 3 -11.55 -3.59 -52.75
CA ARG A 3 -11.46 -4.49 -51.57
C ARG A 3 -10.18 -4.25 -50.75
N LEU A 4 -10.37 -3.92 -49.48
CA LEU A 4 -9.41 -4.04 -48.38
C LEU A 4 -9.33 -5.53 -47.95
N ASN A 5 -8.18 -5.99 -47.43
CA ASN A 5 -7.99 -6.56 -46.08
C ASN A 5 -6.52 -7.06 -45.95
N SER A 6 -5.67 -6.44 -45.13
CA SER A 6 -5.47 -6.64 -43.67
C SER A 6 -4.76 -7.93 -43.32
N ASN A 7 -3.47 -7.81 -42.99
CA ASN A 7 -2.80 -8.51 -41.88
C ASN A 7 -1.37 -7.97 -41.67
N ASP A 8 -1.24 -6.64 -41.55
CA ASP A 8 -0.11 -6.04 -40.83
C ASP A 8 -0.56 -5.88 -39.37
N ILE A 9 -0.26 -6.89 -38.55
CA ILE A 9 -0.30 -6.75 -37.09
C ILE A 9 1.16 -6.57 -36.67
N SER A 10 1.55 -5.32 -36.46
CA SER A 10 2.81 -4.96 -35.82
C SER A 10 2.72 -5.26 -34.32
N GLU A 11 3.52 -6.20 -33.83
CA GLU A 11 3.63 -6.58 -32.40
C GLU A 11 4.58 -5.67 -31.59
N ASP A 12 5.10 -4.57 -32.16
CA ASP A 12 6.20 -3.79 -31.57
C ASP A 12 5.83 -2.37 -31.10
N ASP A 13 4.77 -2.20 -30.29
CA ASP A 13 4.51 -0.93 -29.59
C ASP A 13 4.06 -1.16 -28.13
N ILE A 14 4.82 -1.95 -27.37
CA ILE A 14 4.77 -1.85 -25.90
C ILE A 14 5.79 -0.78 -25.52
N ASP A 15 5.29 0.39 -25.10
CA ASP A 15 6.08 1.58 -24.80
C ASP A 15 7.14 1.27 -23.73
N GLU A 16 8.42 1.31 -24.12
CA GLU A 16 9.57 1.03 -23.25
C GLU A 16 9.55 1.89 -21.97
N SER A 17 8.87 3.04 -22.02
CA SER A 17 8.64 3.94 -20.89
C SER A 17 7.64 3.39 -19.85
N GLU A 18 6.60 2.66 -20.28
CA GLU A 18 5.67 1.97 -19.37
C GLU A 18 6.35 0.79 -18.67
N ILE A 19 7.20 0.04 -19.40
CA ILE A 19 7.99 -1.05 -18.82
C ILE A 19 8.97 -0.51 -17.76
N HIS A 20 9.66 0.60 -18.08
CA HIS A 20 10.56 1.26 -17.12
C HIS A 20 9.81 1.80 -15.89
N GLY A 21 8.62 2.37 -16.11
CA GLY A 21 7.74 2.83 -15.03
C GLY A 21 7.33 1.70 -14.09
N ILE A 22 6.84 0.58 -14.63
CA ILE A 22 6.46 -0.61 -13.84
C ILE A 22 7.66 -1.14 -13.05
N PHE A 23 8.82 -1.26 -13.69
CA PHE A 23 10.04 -1.72 -13.03
C PHE A 23 10.45 -0.81 -11.87
N CYS A 24 10.31 0.51 -12.02
CA CYS A 24 10.57 1.46 -10.94
C CYS A 24 9.59 1.31 -9.77
N LEU A 25 8.30 1.06 -10.05
CA LEU A 25 7.28 0.86 -9.01
C LEU A 25 7.53 -0.40 -8.20
N GLU A 26 7.90 -1.50 -8.86
CA GLU A 26 8.27 -2.75 -8.20
C GLU A 26 9.57 -2.62 -7.40
N PHE A 27 10.57 -1.92 -7.95
CA PHE A 27 11.82 -1.66 -7.26
C PHE A 27 11.63 -0.85 -5.97
N ILE A 28 10.81 0.20 -6.01
CA ILE A 28 10.48 1.01 -4.81
C ILE A 28 9.80 0.14 -3.76
N ARG A 29 8.85 -0.73 -4.16
CA ARG A 29 8.19 -1.68 -3.26
C ARG A 29 9.20 -2.62 -2.60
N ASP A 30 10.12 -3.18 -3.38
CA ASP A 30 11.04 -4.19 -2.88
C ASP A 30 12.08 -3.58 -1.93
N ILE A 31 12.60 -2.38 -2.23
CA ILE A 31 13.45 -1.63 -1.31
C ILE A 31 12.66 -1.24 -0.06
N PHE A 32 11.41 -0.81 -0.20
CA PHE A 32 10.56 -0.51 0.95
C PHE A 32 10.43 -1.73 1.87
N LEU A 33 10.04 -2.88 1.34
CA LEU A 33 9.91 -4.12 2.12
C LEU A 33 11.24 -4.50 2.77
N TRP A 34 12.34 -4.44 2.01
CA TRP A 34 13.68 -4.66 2.55
C TRP A 34 14.00 -3.72 3.71
N SER A 35 13.68 -2.43 3.59
CA SER A 35 13.93 -1.43 4.64
C SER A 35 13.13 -1.69 5.92
N VAL A 36 11.92 -2.25 5.81
CA VAL A 36 11.08 -2.66 6.94
C VAL A 36 11.73 -3.85 7.67
N PHE A 37 12.24 -4.85 6.93
CA PHE A 37 12.94 -6.00 7.51
C PHE A 37 14.32 -5.64 8.07
N ALA A 38 15.03 -4.71 7.42
CA ALA A 38 16.35 -4.23 7.83
C ALA A 38 16.32 -3.20 8.98
N ASP A 39 15.17 -3.05 9.65
CA ASP A 39 14.97 -2.18 10.82
C ASP A 39 15.21 -0.67 10.57
N SER A 40 15.36 -0.25 9.29
CA SER A 40 15.69 1.11 8.87
C SER A 40 14.44 2.01 8.77
N PHE A 41 13.92 2.44 9.93
CA PHE A 41 12.63 3.11 10.04
C PHE A 41 12.49 4.39 9.19
N ASN A 42 13.45 5.32 9.25
CA ASN A 42 13.38 6.58 8.50
C ASN A 42 13.31 6.36 6.98
N LEU A 43 14.08 5.38 6.48
CA LEU A 43 14.05 5.01 5.07
C LEU A 43 12.71 4.40 4.69
N SER A 44 12.18 3.52 5.54
CA SER A 44 10.89 2.87 5.28
C SER A 44 9.72 3.86 5.21
N ILE A 45 9.70 4.90 6.05
CA ILE A 45 8.67 5.95 5.98
C ILE A 45 8.79 6.79 4.71
N CYS A 46 10.02 7.16 4.33
CA CYS A 46 10.27 7.92 3.10
C CYS A 46 9.80 7.14 1.87
N LEU A 47 10.17 5.86 1.76
CA LEU A 47 9.80 4.99 0.66
C LEU A 47 8.30 4.66 0.64
N CYS A 48 7.67 4.56 1.81
CA CYS A 48 6.22 4.36 1.92
C CYS A 48 5.46 5.48 1.20
N SER A 49 5.89 6.74 1.40
CA SER A 49 5.26 7.92 0.78
C SER A 49 5.46 7.98 -0.74
N HIS A 50 6.53 7.38 -1.27
CA HIS A 50 6.82 7.32 -2.71
C HIS A 50 6.23 6.08 -3.39
N SER A 51 5.65 5.17 -2.62
CA SER A 51 5.06 3.97 -3.18
C SER A 51 3.73 4.28 -3.87
N PRO A 52 3.41 3.59 -4.98
CA PRO A 52 2.19 3.83 -5.76
C PRO A 52 0.90 3.59 -4.96
N ASN A 53 0.97 2.84 -3.86
CA ASN A 53 -0.11 2.77 -2.88
C ASN A 53 0.46 2.85 -1.45
N ALA A 54 0.79 4.08 -1.04
CA ALA A 54 1.35 4.39 0.28
C ALA A 54 0.49 3.88 1.44
N MET A 55 -0.82 3.80 1.28
CA MET A 55 -1.73 3.31 2.30
C MET A 55 -1.60 1.80 2.52
N ILE A 56 -1.63 1.00 1.44
CA ILE A 56 -1.41 -0.44 1.51
C ILE A 56 0.02 -0.73 2.01
N ALA A 57 1.01 0.03 1.54
CA ALA A 57 2.39 -0.11 2.00
C ALA A 57 2.52 0.08 3.52
N ALA A 58 1.93 1.15 4.08
CA ALA A 58 1.94 1.41 5.51
C ALA A 58 1.23 0.30 6.31
N LEU A 59 0.07 -0.16 5.85
CA LEU A 59 -0.67 -1.26 6.50
C LEU A 59 0.09 -2.59 6.43
N LEU A 60 0.78 -2.86 5.34
CA LEU A 60 1.61 -4.05 5.18
C LEU A 60 2.82 -4.00 6.12
N ALA A 61 3.48 -2.83 6.25
CA ALA A 61 4.55 -2.65 7.23
C ALA A 61 4.05 -2.81 8.68
N SER A 62 2.84 -2.32 8.98
CA SER A 62 2.19 -2.58 10.28
C SER A 62 1.99 -4.08 10.52
N LYS A 63 1.50 -4.83 9.53
CA LYS A 63 1.35 -6.30 9.62
C LYS A 63 2.69 -6.99 9.90
N ILE A 64 3.73 -6.63 9.15
CA ILE A 64 5.08 -7.19 9.32
C ILE A 64 5.61 -6.91 10.74
N ASN A 65 5.50 -5.67 11.22
CA ASN A 65 5.98 -5.31 12.56
C ASN A 65 5.16 -5.98 13.67
N LYS A 66 3.85 -6.18 13.47
CA LYS A 66 3.01 -6.94 14.41
C LYS A 66 3.48 -8.39 14.51
N THR A 67 3.66 -9.08 13.39
CA THR A 67 4.16 -10.46 13.36
C THR A 67 5.60 -10.54 13.90
N ALA A 68 6.45 -9.55 13.62
CA ALA A 68 7.80 -9.48 14.18
C ALA A 68 7.78 -9.32 15.71
N ALA A 69 6.83 -8.55 16.26
CA ALA A 69 6.65 -8.44 17.71
C ALA A 69 6.19 -9.76 18.36
N GLU A 70 5.32 -10.52 17.68
CA GLU A 70 4.84 -11.84 18.12
C GLU A 70 5.95 -12.89 18.11
N LEU A 71 6.88 -12.80 17.16
CA LEU A 71 8.04 -13.70 17.01
C LEU A 71 9.27 -13.26 17.82
N ALA A 72 9.24 -12.07 18.44
CA ALA A 72 10.38 -11.54 19.16
C ALA A 72 10.66 -12.35 20.43
N ASN A 73 11.90 -12.79 20.59
CA ASN A 73 12.35 -13.55 21.77
C ASN A 73 12.47 -12.67 23.03
N ASP A 74 12.65 -11.37 22.86
CA ASP A 74 12.81 -10.39 23.93
C ASP A 74 11.62 -9.41 23.95
N LYS A 75 11.15 -9.08 25.16
CA LYS A 75 10.13 -8.07 25.39
C LYS A 75 10.55 -6.69 24.90
N GLU A 76 11.80 -6.29 25.08
CA GLU A 76 12.27 -4.97 24.62
C GLU A 76 12.19 -4.88 23.08
N LEU A 77 12.59 -5.95 22.40
CA LEU A 77 12.50 -6.05 20.95
C LEU A 77 11.04 -6.07 20.47
N ALA A 78 10.15 -6.80 21.17
CA ALA A 78 8.72 -6.78 20.89
C ALA A 78 8.10 -5.39 21.02
N ILE A 79 8.45 -4.65 22.08
CA ILE A 79 7.99 -3.27 22.30
C ILE A 79 8.46 -2.34 21.16
N LYS A 80 9.71 -2.50 20.71
CA LYS A 80 10.24 -1.72 19.59
C LYS A 80 9.45 -1.95 18.31
N TYR A 81 9.12 -3.20 17.97
CA TYR A 81 8.30 -3.51 16.80
C TYR A 81 6.86 -3.01 16.95
N LEU A 82 6.25 -3.09 18.14
CA LEU A 82 4.91 -2.53 18.39
C LEU A 82 4.89 -1.00 18.26
N LYS A 83 5.96 -0.32 18.64
CA LYS A 83 6.09 1.13 18.45
C LYS A 83 6.11 1.48 16.96
N LYS A 84 6.94 0.79 16.17
CA LYS A 84 6.98 0.96 14.71
C LYS A 84 5.63 0.67 14.05
N LYS A 85 4.97 -0.42 14.48
CA LYS A 85 3.62 -0.76 14.05
C LYS A 85 2.66 0.41 14.27
N THR A 86 2.68 1.01 15.47
CA THR A 86 1.84 2.17 15.80
C THR A 86 2.15 3.39 14.91
N GLU A 87 3.42 3.64 14.62
CA GLU A 87 3.84 4.75 13.76
C GLU A 87 3.35 4.56 12.31
N PHE A 88 3.43 3.33 11.77
CA PHE A 88 2.84 3.00 10.47
C PHE A 88 1.31 3.06 10.48
N ASP A 89 0.66 2.62 11.57
CA ASP A 89 -0.80 2.70 11.72
C ASP A 89 -1.28 4.15 11.64
N VAL A 90 -0.58 5.07 12.31
CA VAL A 90 -0.86 6.52 12.25
C VAL A 90 -0.56 7.08 10.87
N HIS A 91 0.55 6.69 10.23
CA HIS A 91 0.89 7.15 8.89
C HIS A 91 -0.18 6.75 7.86
N ALA A 92 -0.68 5.50 7.93
CA ALA A 92 -1.78 5.03 7.07
C ALA A 92 -3.04 5.87 7.26
N ALA A 93 -3.43 6.16 8.51
CA ALA A 93 -4.59 6.98 8.84
C ALA A 93 -4.46 8.41 8.26
N GLN A 94 -3.29 9.02 8.38
CA GLN A 94 -3.02 10.35 7.82
C GLN A 94 -3.11 10.39 6.29
N ILE A 95 -2.67 9.33 5.61
CA ILE A 95 -2.76 9.23 4.15
C ILE A 95 -4.22 9.18 3.72
N ILE A 96 -5.04 8.30 4.31
CA ILE A 96 -6.44 8.18 3.93
C ILE A 96 -7.24 9.45 4.27
N ASP A 97 -6.96 10.12 5.40
CA ASP A 97 -7.60 11.38 5.75
C ASP A 97 -7.30 12.47 4.70
N LYS A 98 -6.05 12.57 4.25
CA LYS A 98 -5.67 13.51 3.18
C LYS A 98 -6.35 13.17 1.86
N CYS A 99 -6.39 11.89 1.48
CA CYS A 99 -7.08 11.45 0.26
C CYS A 99 -8.58 11.77 0.33
N PHE A 100 -9.21 11.53 1.48
CA PHE A 100 -10.63 11.78 1.68
C PHE A 100 -10.99 13.27 1.63
N LEU A 101 -10.13 14.13 2.17
CA LEU A 101 -10.29 15.59 2.08
C LEU A 101 -10.18 16.11 0.64
N GLN A 102 -9.46 15.41 -0.23
CA GLN A 102 -9.27 15.81 -1.62
C GLN A 102 -10.39 15.28 -2.53
N ASP A 103 -10.70 13.99 -2.44
CA ASP A 103 -11.80 13.35 -3.18
C ASP A 103 -12.28 12.12 -2.40
N GLU A 104 -13.50 12.23 -1.85
CA GLU A 104 -14.12 11.17 -1.07
C GLU A 104 -14.32 9.88 -1.89
N ASN A 105 -14.79 9.99 -3.14
CA ASN A 105 -15.12 8.83 -3.96
C ASN A 105 -13.87 8.09 -4.40
N PHE A 106 -12.82 8.84 -4.76
CA PHE A 106 -11.52 8.26 -5.05
C PHE A 106 -10.90 7.57 -3.82
N ALA A 107 -10.99 8.18 -2.63
CA ALA A 107 -10.49 7.57 -1.39
C ALA A 107 -11.21 6.24 -1.06
N LEU A 108 -12.52 6.17 -1.28
CA LEU A 108 -13.31 4.94 -1.10
C LEU A 108 -12.94 3.86 -2.13
N GLN A 109 -12.70 4.26 -3.38
CA GLN A 109 -12.21 3.34 -4.40
C GLN A 109 -10.82 2.79 -4.04
N LEU A 110 -9.91 3.65 -3.55
CA LEU A 110 -8.58 3.25 -3.11
C LEU A 110 -8.63 2.27 -1.91
N LEU A 111 -9.64 2.40 -1.06
CA LEU A 111 -9.90 1.51 0.09
C LEU A 111 -10.29 0.08 -0.31
N THR A 112 -11.06 -0.06 -1.38
CA THR A 112 -11.68 -1.32 -1.83
C THR A 112 -10.89 -2.01 -2.94
N THR A 113 -10.10 -1.24 -3.71
CA THR A 113 -9.32 -1.76 -4.84
C THR A 113 -8.20 -2.69 -4.37
N ARG A 114 -8.03 -3.81 -5.07
CA ARG A 114 -6.90 -4.73 -4.87
C ARG A 114 -5.69 -4.23 -5.65
N SER A 115 -4.56 -4.08 -4.98
CA SER A 115 -3.32 -3.66 -5.65
C SER A 115 -2.58 -4.86 -6.22
N HIS A 116 -2.29 -4.85 -7.53
CA HIS A 116 -1.45 -5.87 -8.17
C HIS A 116 -0.02 -5.83 -7.63
N LEU A 117 0.49 -4.65 -7.25
CA LEU A 117 1.84 -4.47 -6.73
C LEU A 117 2.02 -5.03 -5.32
N TYR A 118 0.96 -5.05 -4.52
CA TYR A 118 0.98 -5.56 -3.15
C TYR A 118 0.19 -6.86 -3.02
N PHE A 119 0.56 -7.87 -3.81
CA PHE A 119 0.05 -9.25 -3.69
C PHE A 119 -1.48 -9.39 -3.77
N GLY A 120 -2.17 -8.44 -4.41
CA GLY A 120 -3.64 -8.44 -4.52
C GLY A 120 -4.36 -8.05 -3.22
N TYR A 121 -3.66 -7.54 -2.21
CA TYR A 121 -4.31 -7.06 -0.99
C TYR A 121 -5.13 -5.79 -1.25
N SER A 122 -6.23 -5.64 -0.51
CA SER A 122 -6.94 -4.38 -0.34
C SER A 122 -6.58 -3.78 1.03
N SER A 123 -6.58 -2.46 1.12
CA SER A 123 -6.26 -1.76 2.38
C SER A 123 -7.29 -2.06 3.47
N LEU A 124 -8.57 -2.18 3.14
CA LEU A 124 -9.60 -2.57 4.10
C LEU A 124 -9.34 -3.98 4.69
N LYS A 125 -8.97 -4.95 3.84
CA LYS A 125 -8.68 -6.31 4.31
C LYS A 125 -7.44 -6.36 5.20
N LEU A 126 -6.39 -5.64 4.82
CA LEU A 126 -5.18 -5.53 5.64
C LEU A 126 -5.43 -4.82 6.98
N ALA A 127 -6.25 -3.77 6.99
CA ALA A 127 -6.61 -3.06 8.22
C ALA A 127 -7.39 -3.95 9.19
N GLU A 128 -8.30 -4.79 8.68
CA GLU A 128 -9.03 -5.80 9.45
C GLU A 128 -8.07 -6.83 10.06
N GLU A 129 -7.19 -7.42 9.25
CA GLU A 129 -6.22 -8.44 9.71
C GLU A 129 -5.23 -7.91 10.75
N THR A 130 -4.81 -6.66 10.60
CA THR A 130 -3.88 -6.00 11.54
C THR A 130 -4.56 -5.47 12.79
N ASN A 131 -5.90 -5.43 12.81
CA ASN A 131 -6.72 -4.77 13.83
C ASN A 131 -6.25 -3.32 14.07
N ASN A 132 -6.01 -2.58 12.98
CA ASN A 132 -5.58 -1.19 13.05
C ASN A 132 -6.77 -0.28 13.40
N ARG A 133 -6.99 -0.10 14.70
CA ARG A 133 -8.10 0.71 15.22
C ARG A 133 -8.02 2.18 14.80
N SER A 134 -6.82 2.74 14.68
CA SER A 134 -6.64 4.14 14.26
C SER A 134 -7.12 4.35 12.83
N PHE A 135 -6.83 3.40 11.93
CA PHE A 135 -7.28 3.45 10.54
C PHE A 135 -8.78 3.15 10.40
N LEU A 136 -9.32 2.20 11.18
CA LEU A 136 -10.75 1.89 11.15
C LEU A 136 -11.62 3.02 11.72
N ALA A 137 -11.08 3.83 12.62
CA ALA A 137 -11.76 5.00 13.19
C ALA A 137 -11.73 6.24 12.27
N THR A 138 -11.02 6.19 11.15
CA THR A 138 -10.94 7.29 10.18
C THR A 138 -12.32 7.57 9.57
N ARG A 139 -12.62 8.86 9.36
CA ARG A 139 -13.87 9.33 8.73
C ARG A 139 -14.19 8.63 7.41
N CYS A 140 -13.17 8.33 6.60
CA CYS A 140 -13.36 7.65 5.33
C CYS A 140 -13.93 6.23 5.49
N VAL A 141 -13.42 5.46 6.45
CA VAL A 141 -13.88 4.08 6.71
C VAL A 141 -15.28 4.09 7.34
N GLN A 142 -15.56 5.06 8.21
CA GLN A 142 -16.92 5.25 8.76
C GLN A 142 -17.93 5.63 7.67
N ALA A 143 -17.57 6.57 6.79
CA ALA A 143 -18.41 6.96 5.66
C ALA A 143 -18.62 5.80 4.66
N TYR A 144 -17.64 4.91 4.52
CA TYR A 144 -17.81 3.67 3.74
C TYR A 144 -18.83 2.73 4.40
N ALA A 145 -18.75 2.53 5.71
CA ALA A 145 -19.67 1.68 6.46
C ALA A 145 -21.11 2.22 6.45
N ASP A 146 -21.30 3.54 6.49
CA ASP A 146 -22.62 4.18 6.41
C ASP A 146 -23.27 4.08 5.01
N ARG A 147 -22.47 3.83 3.96
CA ARG A 147 -22.94 3.68 2.57
C ARG A 147 -23.28 2.22 2.20
N LEU A 148 -23.04 1.25 3.09
CA LEU A 148 -23.38 -0.17 2.95
C LEU A 148 -24.77 -0.47 3.53
#